data_AF-A0A834ICJ2-F1
#
_entry.id   AF-A0A834ICJ2-F1
#
_cell.length_a   1.000
_cell.length_b   1.000
_cell.length_c   1.000
_cell.angle_alpha   90.00
_cell.angle_beta   90.00
_cell.angle_gamma   90.00
#
_symmetry.space_group_name_H-M   'P 1'
#
loop_
_entity.id
_entity.type
_entity.pdbx_description
1 polymer ?
#
loop_
_entity_poly.entity_id
_entity_poly.type
_entity_poly.pdbx_seq_one_letter_code
_entity_poly.pdbx_strand_id
1 'polypeptide(L)'
;DVTINAIKEDVLEAVQKATGDGCHGVLVTAVSPKAFEQAVKIVRRGGTMVLNGLPPGTRLDLKEALDIAARGKVKAHISVEPLENINDIFHRMEQGKIDGRIVIDMKL
;
A
#
# COMPACT_ATOMS: atom_id res chain seq x y z
N ASP A 1 -12.85 -12.53 -0.23
CA ASP A 1 -11.52 -11.95 0.05
C ASP A 1 -10.99 -12.51 1.36
N VAL A 2 -9.68 -12.50 1.57
CA VAL A 2 -9.03 -13.00 2.79
C VAL A 2 -8.15 -11.88 3.34
N THR A 3 -8.27 -11.59 4.63
CA THR A 3 -7.46 -10.59 5.34
C THR A 3 -6.67 -11.30 6.43
N ILE A 4 -5.35 -11.09 6.43
CA ILE A 4 -4.41 -11.76 7.34
C ILE A 4 -3.71 -10.69 8.17
N ASN A 5 -3.76 -10.82 9.49
CA ASN A 5 -3.03 -9.92 10.38
C ASN A 5 -1.69 -10.55 10.78
N ALA A 6 -0.61 -10.07 10.18
CA ALA A 6 0.76 -10.58 10.39
C ALA A 6 1.30 -10.44 11.83
N ILE A 7 0.56 -9.81 12.75
CA ILE A 7 0.85 -9.77 14.20
C ILE A 7 0.20 -10.96 14.92
N LYS A 8 -0.95 -11.44 14.43
CA LYS A 8 -1.78 -12.44 15.12
C LYS A 8 -1.56 -13.86 14.63
N GLU A 9 -1.13 -14.03 13.39
CA GLU A 9 -1.00 -15.35 12.76
C GLU A 9 0.20 -15.41 11.79
N ASP A 10 0.63 -16.62 11.45
CA ASP A 10 1.65 -16.83 10.44
C ASP A 10 1.09 -16.58 9.03
N VAL A 11 1.75 -15.69 8.29
CA VAL A 11 1.29 -15.24 6.98
C VAL A 11 1.40 -16.34 5.93
N LEU A 12 2.46 -17.17 5.97
CA LEU A 12 2.70 -18.18 4.96
C LEU A 12 1.65 -19.29 5.06
N GLU A 13 1.43 -19.79 6.27
CA GLU A 13 0.42 -20.83 6.52
C GLU A 13 -0.99 -20.34 6.14
N ALA A 14 -1.35 -19.12 6.53
CA ALA A 14 -2.63 -18.53 6.21
C ALA A 14 -2.84 -18.37 4.71
N VAL A 15 -1.82 -17.91 3.97
CA VAL A 15 -1.88 -17.80 2.50
C VAL A 15 -1.96 -19.17 1.84
N GLN A 16 -1.14 -20.14 2.23
CA GLN A 16 -1.18 -21.49 1.66
C GLN A 16 -2.53 -22.16 1.90
N LYS A 17 -3.12 -22.01 3.09
CA LYS A 17 -4.46 -22.51 3.37
C LYS A 17 -5.53 -21.86 2.47
N ALA A 18 -5.39 -20.58 2.17
CA ALA A 18 -6.34 -19.84 1.34
C ALA A 18 -6.15 -20.09 -0.17
N THR A 19 -4.92 -20.38 -0.62
CA THR A 19 -4.54 -20.36 -2.05
C THR A 19 -4.03 -21.69 -2.59
N GLY A 20 -3.71 -22.65 -1.72
CA GLY A 20 -3.10 -23.94 -2.06
C GLY A 20 -1.58 -23.87 -2.19
N ASP A 21 -1.07 -23.12 -3.16
CA ASP A 21 0.37 -23.10 -3.52
C ASP A 21 1.04 -21.72 -3.40
N GLY A 22 0.28 -20.69 -2.99
CA GLY A 22 0.72 -19.31 -2.88
C GLY A 22 0.09 -18.38 -3.90
N CYS A 23 0.53 -17.13 -3.89
CA CYS A 23 0.00 -16.07 -4.74
C CYS A 23 0.65 -16.10 -6.13
N HIS A 24 -0.18 -15.92 -7.16
CA HIS A 24 0.27 -15.74 -8.54
C HIS A 24 0.95 -14.38 -8.74
N GLY A 25 0.42 -13.36 -8.06
CA GLY A 25 0.92 -12.00 -8.05
C GLY A 25 0.96 -11.49 -6.62
N VAL A 26 2.07 -10.85 -6.22
CA VAL A 26 2.23 -10.23 -4.91
C VAL A 26 2.57 -8.76 -5.09
N LEU A 27 1.72 -7.88 -4.56
CA LEU A 27 1.92 -6.43 -4.59
C LEU A 27 2.39 -5.95 -3.21
N VAL A 28 3.65 -5.53 -3.11
CA VAL A 28 4.23 -5.04 -1.85
C VAL A 28 4.15 -3.52 -1.82
N THR A 29 3.28 -3.00 -0.95
CA THR A 29 3.09 -1.55 -0.74
C THR A 29 3.75 -1.04 0.54
N ALA A 30 4.12 -1.94 1.46
CA ALA A 30 4.82 -1.61 2.69
C ALA A 30 6.31 -1.36 2.46
N VAL A 31 6.91 -0.55 3.33
CA VAL A 31 8.35 -0.19 3.28
C VAL A 31 9.21 -0.96 4.28
N SER A 32 8.65 -1.92 5.03
CA SER A 32 9.38 -2.65 6.08
C SER A 32 10.04 -3.92 5.55
N PRO A 33 11.32 -4.22 5.90
CA PRO A 33 12.01 -5.44 5.45
C PRO A 33 11.25 -6.74 5.73
N LYS A 34 10.57 -6.83 6.88
CA LYS A 34 9.73 -7.98 7.26
C LYS A 34 8.63 -8.26 6.23
N ALA A 35 8.02 -7.22 5.64
CA ALA A 35 6.99 -7.39 4.62
C ALA A 35 7.58 -7.95 3.31
N PHE A 36 8.80 -7.55 2.93
CA PHE A 36 9.50 -8.12 1.77
C PHE A 36 9.83 -9.60 1.98
N GLU A 37 10.36 -9.96 3.16
CA GLU A 37 10.64 -11.35 3.51
C GLU A 37 9.38 -12.23 3.46
N GLN A 38 8.25 -11.71 3.96
CA GLN A 38 6.96 -12.38 3.88
C GLN A 38 6.48 -12.51 2.42
N ALA A 39 6.59 -11.45 1.62
CA ALA A 39 6.19 -11.44 0.21
C ALA A 39 6.91 -12.51 -0.62
N VAL A 40 8.22 -12.70 -0.40
CA VAL A 40 9.02 -13.73 -1.07
C VAL A 40 8.55 -15.15 -0.72
N LYS A 41 8.07 -15.38 0.50
CA LYS A 41 7.61 -16.71 0.93
C LYS A 41 6.25 -17.08 0.33
N ILE A 42 5.40 -16.09 0.08
CA ILE A 42 4.02 -16.32 -0.36
C ILE A 42 3.85 -16.26 -1.87
N VAL A 43 4.84 -15.79 -2.63
CA VAL A 43 4.82 -15.90 -4.10
C VAL A 43 5.12 -17.34 -4.50
N ARG A 44 4.27 -17.90 -5.36
CA ARG A 44 4.46 -19.28 -5.83
C ARG A 44 5.47 -19.36 -6.97
N ARG A 45 5.87 -20.58 -7.34
CA ARG A 45 6.75 -20.82 -8.49
C ARG A 45 6.14 -20.25 -9.77
N GLY A 46 6.90 -19.42 -10.48
CA GLY A 46 6.44 -18.74 -11.69
C GLY A 46 5.50 -17.55 -11.44
N GLY A 47 5.27 -17.17 -10.18
CA GLY A 47 4.54 -15.96 -9.82
C GLY A 47 5.37 -14.69 -10.02
N THR A 48 4.69 -13.53 -9.96
CA THR A 48 5.32 -12.21 -10.11
C THR A 48 5.18 -11.42 -8.81
N MET A 49 6.26 -10.78 -8.37
CA MET A 49 6.26 -9.84 -7.26
C MET A 49 6.55 -8.43 -7.76
N VAL A 50 5.72 -7.47 -7.36
CA VAL A 50 5.86 -6.04 -7.71
C VAL A 50 6.07 -5.24 -6.45
N LEU A 51 7.12 -4.43 -6.43
CA LEU A 51 7.51 -3.59 -5.30
C LEU A 51 7.12 -2.14 -5.60
N ASN A 52 5.99 -1.70 -5.07
CA ASN A 52 5.47 -0.34 -5.30
C ASN A 52 6.15 0.71 -4.41
N GLY A 53 7.03 0.31 -3.50
CA GLY A 53 7.68 1.21 -2.54
C GLY A 53 8.53 2.31 -3.17
N LEU A 54 9.11 2.13 -4.36
CA LEU A 54 9.94 3.08 -5.15
C LEU A 54 10.05 2.50 -6.58
N PRO A 55 9.81 3.15 -7.76
CA PRO A 55 9.90 4.57 -8.21
C PRO A 55 8.61 5.12 -8.89
N PRO A 56 8.59 6.38 -9.42
CA PRO A 56 7.42 6.91 -10.15
C PRO A 56 7.09 6.10 -11.42
N GLY A 57 5.79 5.87 -11.63
CA GLY A 57 5.26 5.33 -12.89
C GLY A 57 5.43 6.30 -14.06
N THR A 58 5.11 5.83 -15.26
CA THR A 58 5.13 6.64 -16.47
C THR A 58 3.97 7.63 -16.51
N ARG A 59 4.04 8.61 -17.42
CA ARG A 59 2.91 9.52 -17.68
C ARG A 59 1.66 8.78 -18.18
N LEU A 60 1.83 7.61 -18.80
CA LEU A 60 0.72 6.78 -19.26
C LEU A 60 -0.01 6.15 -18.06
N ASP A 61 0.73 5.58 -17.10
CA ASP A 61 0.17 5.00 -15.88
C ASP A 61 -0.64 6.04 -15.09
N LEU A 62 -0.13 7.27 -14.99
CA LEU A 62 -0.86 8.37 -14.33
C LEU A 62 -2.17 8.70 -15.05
N LYS A 63 -2.17 8.74 -16.40
CA LYS A 63 -3.37 9.02 -17.17
C LYS A 63 -4.44 7.95 -16.92
N GLU A 64 -4.06 6.68 -16.94
CA GLU A 64 -4.97 5.57 -16.66
C GLU A 64 -5.52 5.61 -15.22
N ALA A 65 -4.67 5.92 -14.25
CA ALA A 65 -5.08 6.09 -12.86
C ALA A 65 -6.10 7.23 -12.69
N LEU A 66 -5.88 8.37 -13.35
CA LEU A 66 -6.84 9.48 -13.37
C LEU A 66 -8.15 9.09 -14.03
N ASP A 67 -8.13 8.34 -15.14
CA ASP A 67 -9.35 7.86 -15.80
C ASP A 67 -10.15 6.87 -14.93
N ILE A 68 -9.48 6.05 -14.11
CA ILE A 68 -10.13 5.17 -13.13
C ILE A 68 -10.77 6.01 -12.02
N ALA A 69 -10.06 7.02 -11.51
CA ALA A 69 -10.55 7.93 -10.48
C ALA A 69 -11.73 8.78 -10.96
N ALA A 70 -11.66 9.34 -12.17
CA ALA A 70 -12.73 10.11 -12.79
C ALA A 70 -14.02 9.29 -12.97
N ARG A 71 -13.89 7.98 -13.19
CA ARG A 71 -15.01 7.03 -13.24
C ARG A 71 -15.56 6.64 -11.86
N GLY A 72 -15.03 7.19 -10.77
CA GLY A 72 -15.46 6.92 -9.39
C GLY A 72 -15.15 5.51 -8.89
N LYS A 73 -14.30 4.75 -9.60
CA LYS A 73 -13.94 3.37 -9.21
C LYS A 73 -12.99 3.31 -8.02
N VAL A 74 -12.34 4.43 -7.70
CA VAL A 74 -11.46 4.59 -6.55
C VAL A 74 -11.83 5.87 -5.80
N LYS A 75 -11.76 5.82 -4.47
CA LYS A 75 -11.94 6.98 -3.60
C LYS A 75 -10.74 7.09 -2.68
N ALA A 76 -10.03 8.22 -2.75
CA ALA A 76 -8.92 8.48 -1.85
C ALA A 76 -9.44 8.85 -0.46
N HIS A 77 -8.84 8.25 0.57
CA HIS A 77 -9.04 8.67 1.96
C HIS A 77 -8.05 9.81 2.24
N ILE A 78 -8.57 11.03 2.41
CA ILE A 78 -7.76 12.23 2.63
C ILE A 78 -8.25 12.99 3.85
N SER A 79 -7.31 13.63 4.55
CA SER A 79 -7.58 14.69 5.52
C SER A 79 -6.87 15.96 5.06
N VAL A 80 -7.54 17.10 5.13
CA VAL A 80 -6.97 18.39 4.71
C VAL A 80 -6.51 19.16 5.95
N GLU A 81 -5.27 19.64 5.94
CA GLU A 81 -4.68 20.39 7.06
C GLU A 81 -3.90 21.61 6.51
N PRO A 82 -3.76 22.69 7.30
CA PRO A 82 -3.03 23.86 6.86
C PRO A 82 -1.51 23.67 7.06
N LEU A 83 -0.69 24.52 6.44
CA LEU A 83 0.77 24.36 6.39
C LEU A 83 1.41 24.44 7.79
N GLU A 84 0.80 25.15 8.73
CA GLU A 84 1.29 25.32 10.11
C GLU A 84 1.44 23.98 10.85
N ASN A 85 0.64 22.98 10.47
CA ASN A 85 0.66 21.65 11.07
C ASN A 85 1.79 20.75 10.54
N ILE A 86 2.64 21.22 9.61
CA ILE A 86 3.61 20.38 8.89
C ILE A 86 4.49 19.52 9.80
N ASN A 87 4.98 20.07 10.90
CA ASN A 87 5.86 19.33 11.82
C ASN A 87 5.10 18.23 12.57
N ASP A 88 3.86 18.50 13.00
CA ASP A 88 3.01 17.49 13.64
C ASP A 88 2.62 16.39 12.65
N ILE A 89 2.34 16.75 11.40
CA ILE A 89 2.08 15.80 10.31
C ILE A 89 3.28 14.84 10.14
N PHE A 90 4.51 15.37 10.10
CA PHE A 90 5.71 14.53 10.02
C PHE A 90 5.84 13.59 11.22
N HIS A 91 5.60 14.08 12.45
CA HIS A 91 5.63 13.23 13.64
C HIS A 91 4.57 12.12 13.62
N ARG A 92 3.34 12.41 13.21
CA ARG A 92 2.29 11.38 13.04
C ARG A 92 2.65 10.37 11.96
N MET A 93 3.28 10.81 10.87
CA MET A 93 3.72 9.95 9.78
C MET A 93 4.79 8.96 10.23
N GLU A 94 5.83 9.44 10.93
CA GLU A 94 6.90 8.58 11.47
C GLU A 94 6.37 7.53 12.46
N GLN A 95 5.33 7.90 13.22
CA GLN A 95 4.65 7.00 14.15
C GLN A 95 3.64 6.06 13.48
N GLY A 96 3.42 6.17 12.16
CA GLY A 96 2.44 5.37 11.43
C GLY A 96 0.98 5.67 11.82
N LYS A 97 0.70 6.88 12.31
CA LYS A 97 -0.64 7.30 12.80
C LYS A 97 -1.50 8.00 11.75
N ILE A 98 -1.04 8.06 10.49
CA ILE A 98 -1.80 8.63 9.39
C ILE A 98 -2.54 7.50 8.67
N ASP A 99 -3.86 7.59 8.66
CA ASP A 99 -4.70 6.82 7.74
C ASP A 99 -4.87 7.59 6.42
N GLY A 100 -4.63 6.93 5.28
CA GLY A 100 -4.71 7.55 3.96
C GLY A 100 -3.60 8.57 3.66
N ARG A 101 -4.00 9.81 3.33
CA ARG A 101 -3.09 10.92 2.99
C ARG A 101 -3.52 12.21 3.68
N ILE A 102 -2.55 12.99 4.14
CA ILE A 102 -2.77 14.38 4.52
C ILE A 102 -2.46 15.25 3.29
N VAL A 103 -3.40 16.12 2.92
CA VAL A 103 -3.26 17.09 1.83
C VAL A 103 -3.15 18.46 2.45
N ILE A 104 -2.04 19.14 2.19
CA ILE A 104 -1.82 20.51 2.67
C ILE A 104 -2.64 21.46 1.80
N ASP A 105 -3.53 22.23 2.41
CA ASP A 105 -4.17 23.35 1.72
C ASP A 105 -3.29 24.58 1.82
N MET A 106 -2.80 25.04 0.67
CA MET A 106 -1.92 26.21 0.56
C MET A 106 -2.70 27.54 0.56
N LYS A 107 -4.05 27.50 0.63
CA LYS A 107 -4.93 28.67 0.60
C LYS A 107 -5.55 29.02 1.96
N LEU A 108 -5.44 28.13 2.95
CA LEU A 108 -5.97 28.34 4.30
C LEU A 108 -5.18 29.43 5.04
#